data_AF-A0A953ASE0-F1
#
_entry.id   AF-A0A953ASE0-F1
#
_cell.length_a   1.000
_cell.length_b   1.000
_cell.length_c   1.000
_cell.angle_alpha   90.00
_cell.angle_beta   90.00
_cell.angle_gamma   90.00
#
_symmetry.space_group_name_H-M   'P 1'
#
loop_
_entity.id
_entity.type
_entity.pdbx_description
1 polymer ?
#
loop_
_entity_poly.entity_id
_entity_poly.type
_entity_poly.pdbx_seq_one_letter_code
_entity_poly.pdbx_strand_id
1 'polypeptide(L)'
;MSVRAALPFAIAALCALALPAGAAEFSPEQVAKIRHEEKAALKKVDEAHGNKKPGEMDNEERRKVIEEKAAAAQAVYEKNGVSAKDFVQYSARMSREDQARAKAEEQRLEEKAKAEAAKQTKPDEGAREIPIQQGFDDEYPGQLEHPEGAATEAR
;
A
#
# COMPACT_ATOMS: atom_id res chain seq x y z
N MET A 1 39.33 7.68 -22.89
CA MET A 1 38.79 6.51 -22.18
C MET A 1 38.23 6.95 -20.83
N SER A 2 36.91 6.86 -20.72
CA SER A 2 36.06 6.73 -19.53
C SER A 2 36.29 7.62 -18.31
N VAL A 3 35.41 8.63 -18.21
CA VAL A 3 35.01 9.35 -17.00
C VAL A 3 34.40 8.34 -16.01
N ARG A 4 34.98 8.17 -14.82
CA ARG A 4 34.31 7.46 -13.71
C ARG A 4 33.55 8.49 -12.89
N ALA A 5 32.24 8.51 -13.09
CA ALA A 5 31.27 9.32 -12.38
C ALA A 5 31.34 9.04 -10.87
N ALA A 6 31.53 10.10 -10.11
CA ALA A 6 31.21 10.15 -8.69
C ALA A 6 29.69 10.13 -8.55
N LEU A 7 29.15 9.18 -7.78
CA LEU A 7 27.75 9.17 -7.37
C LEU A 7 27.71 9.52 -5.87
N PRO A 8 27.34 10.73 -5.48
CA PRO A 8 27.20 11.07 -4.07
C PRO A 8 25.93 10.41 -3.50
N PHE A 9 26.14 9.71 -2.38
CA PHE A 9 25.11 9.14 -1.50
C PHE A 9 24.17 10.27 -1.07
N ALA A 10 22.97 10.34 -1.68
CA ALA A 10 21.95 11.32 -1.30
C ALA A 10 21.31 10.87 0.02
N ILE A 11 21.84 11.38 1.15
CA ILE A 11 21.18 11.32 2.44
C ILE A 11 20.04 12.34 2.39
N ALA A 12 18.83 11.85 2.10
CA ALA A 12 17.61 12.64 2.25
C ALA A 12 17.35 12.87 3.75
N ALA A 13 17.74 14.05 4.23
CA ALA A 13 17.36 14.56 5.54
C ALA A 13 15.84 14.81 5.56
N LEU A 14 15.08 13.81 5.99
CA LEU A 14 13.67 13.97 6.32
C LEU A 14 13.59 14.77 7.62
N CYS A 15 13.31 16.07 7.50
CA CYS A 15 13.02 16.94 8.64
C CYS A 15 11.86 16.36 9.45
N ALA A 16 12.19 15.80 10.61
CA ALA A 16 11.22 15.39 11.61
C ALA A 16 10.52 16.65 12.15
N LEU A 17 9.27 16.84 11.71
CA LEU A 17 8.30 17.66 12.42
C LEU A 17 8.11 17.02 13.79
N ALA A 18 8.82 17.55 14.79
CA ALA A 18 8.61 17.20 16.19
C ALA A 18 7.21 17.70 16.58
N LEU A 19 6.21 16.82 16.44
CA LEU A 19 4.93 17.02 17.10
C LEU A 19 5.18 17.03 18.61
N PRO A 20 4.53 17.93 19.37
CA PRO A 20 4.60 17.88 20.82
C PRO A 20 4.10 16.51 21.27
N ALA A 21 4.90 15.83 22.09
CA ALA A 21 4.54 14.60 22.79
C ALA A 21 3.43 14.90 23.82
N GLY A 22 2.23 15.22 23.33
CA GLY A 22 1.02 15.15 24.12
C GLY A 22 0.84 13.70 24.54
N ALA A 23 0.54 13.48 25.82
CA ALA A 23 0.26 12.17 26.40
C ALA A 23 -0.52 11.33 25.39
N ALA A 24 0.15 10.33 24.81
CA ALA A 24 -0.48 9.48 23.81
C ALA A 24 -1.72 8.87 24.46
N GLU A 25 -2.89 9.25 23.95
CA GLU A 25 -4.15 8.75 24.48
C GLU A 25 -4.23 7.29 24.08
N PHE A 26 -4.03 6.41 25.07
CA PHE A 26 -4.16 4.99 24.85
C PHE A 26 -5.65 4.66 24.79
N SER A 27 -6.16 4.53 23.57
CA SER A 27 -7.48 4.00 23.27
C SER A 27 -7.39 2.59 22.64
N PRO A 28 -8.45 1.78 22.69
CA PRO A 28 -8.50 0.49 21.99
C PRO A 28 -8.25 0.62 20.47
N GLU A 29 -8.73 1.71 19.87
CA GLU A 29 -8.53 2.02 18.44
C GLU A 29 -7.05 2.32 18.15
N GLN A 30 -6.39 3.08 19.03
CA GLN A 30 -4.96 3.38 18.90
C GLN A 30 -4.12 2.11 19.05
N VAL A 31 -4.51 1.20 19.96
CA VAL A 31 -3.88 -0.12 20.07
C VAL A 31 -4.05 -0.93 18.78
N ALA A 32 -5.25 -0.97 18.20
CA ALA A 32 -5.51 -1.66 16.94
C ALA A 32 -4.62 -1.12 15.80
N LYS A 33 -4.51 0.21 15.71
CA LYS A 33 -3.65 0.87 14.72
C LYS A 33 -2.18 0.51 14.92
N ILE A 34 -1.66 0.62 16.14
CA ILE A 34 -0.26 0.30 16.44
C ILE A 34 0.04 -1.17 16.12
N ARG A 35 -0.85 -2.11 16.48
CA ARG A 35 -0.67 -3.54 16.16
C ARG A 35 -0.66 -3.80 14.66
N HIS A 36 -1.59 -3.18 13.93
CA HIS A 36 -1.62 -3.29 12.47
C HIS A 36 -0.33 -2.75 11.83
N GLU A 37 0.15 -1.59 12.27
CA GLU A 37 1.41 -1.00 11.78
C GLU A 37 2.64 -1.83 12.16
N GLU A 38 2.70 -2.35 13.39
CA GLU A 38 3.76 -3.23 13.87
C GLU A 38 3.80 -4.52 13.04
N LYS A 39 2.65 -5.17 12.83
CA LYS A 39 2.54 -6.37 11.99
C LYS A 39 3.02 -6.11 10.56
N ALA A 40 2.63 -4.97 9.97
CA ALA A 40 3.09 -4.58 8.64
C ALA A 40 4.61 -4.32 8.60
N ALA A 41 5.18 -3.70 9.63
CA ALA A 41 6.61 -3.42 9.73
C ALA A 41 7.42 -4.73 9.88
N LEU A 42 6.98 -5.63 10.75
CA LEU A 42 7.62 -6.94 10.95
C LEU A 42 7.54 -7.80 9.69
N LYS A 43 6.39 -7.78 8.99
CA LYS A 43 6.22 -8.48 7.70
C LYS A 43 7.20 -7.98 6.64
N LYS A 44 7.49 -6.68 6.60
CA LYS A 44 8.51 -6.12 5.70
C LYS A 44 9.91 -6.63 6.02
N VAL A 45 10.25 -6.77 7.30
CA VAL A 45 11.54 -7.37 7.70
C VAL A 45 11.57 -8.84 7.27
N ASP A 46 10.51 -9.60 7.52
CA ASP A 46 10.42 -11.00 7.08
C ASP A 46 10.57 -11.13 5.56
N GLU A 47 9.86 -10.30 4.79
CA GLU A 47 9.97 -10.26 3.32
C GLU A 47 11.39 -9.89 2.86
N ALA A 48 12.06 -8.93 3.52
CA ALA A 48 13.43 -8.54 3.22
C ALA A 48 14.44 -9.68 3.43
N HIS A 49 14.16 -10.61 4.33
CA HIS A 49 14.96 -11.81 4.60
C HIS A 49 14.40 -13.08 3.96
N GLY A 50 13.51 -12.93 2.97
CA GLY A 50 12.99 -14.05 2.18
C GLY A 50 12.00 -14.95 2.91
N ASN A 51 11.35 -14.46 3.97
CA ASN A 51 10.41 -15.20 4.81
C ASN A 51 10.96 -16.52 5.36
N LYS A 52 12.28 -16.58 5.57
CA LYS A 52 12.95 -17.77 6.11
C LYS A 52 12.48 -18.07 7.54
N LYS A 53 12.32 -19.34 7.87
CA LYS A 53 12.09 -19.77 9.26
C LYS A 53 13.39 -19.65 10.05
N PRO A 54 13.33 -19.54 11.39
CA PRO A 54 14.55 -19.47 12.21
C PRO A 54 15.52 -20.63 11.98
N GLY A 55 15.03 -21.85 11.72
CA GLY A 55 15.86 -23.02 11.43
C GLY A 55 16.53 -23.02 10.05
N GLU A 56 16.11 -22.14 9.15
CA GLU A 56 16.70 -21.93 7.82
C GLU A 56 17.71 -20.77 7.81
N MET A 57 17.87 -20.09 8.95
CA MET A 57 18.83 -19.01 9.16
C MET A 57 20.03 -19.53 9.96
N ASP A 58 21.22 -19.05 9.62
CA ASP A 58 22.37 -19.18 10.50
C ASP A 58 22.22 -18.28 11.74
N ASN A 59 23.13 -18.42 12.72
CA ASN A 59 23.03 -17.68 13.97
C ASN A 59 23.24 -16.17 13.82
N GLU A 60 24.09 -15.73 12.89
CA GLU A 60 24.38 -14.31 12.65
C GLU A 60 23.21 -13.64 11.94
N GLU A 61 22.68 -14.27 10.90
CA GLU A 61 21.48 -13.86 10.20
C GLU A 61 20.29 -13.80 11.16
N ARG A 62 20.08 -14.84 11.96
CA ARG A 62 19.00 -14.85 12.95
C ARG A 62 19.13 -13.68 13.93
N ARG A 63 20.34 -13.38 14.41
CA ARG A 63 20.58 -12.24 15.28
C ARG A 63 20.26 -10.92 14.57
N LYS A 64 20.70 -10.75 13.33
CA LYS A 64 20.43 -9.56 12.53
C LYS A 64 18.94 -9.34 12.31
N VAL A 65 18.20 -10.39 11.96
CA VAL A 65 16.73 -10.34 11.81
C VAL A 65 16.06 -9.92 13.11
N ILE A 66 16.50 -10.43 14.25
CA ILE A 66 15.96 -10.04 15.56
C ILE A 66 16.20 -8.55 15.84
N GLU A 67 17.41 -8.05 15.59
CA GLU A 67 17.76 -6.64 15.76
C GLU A 67 16.93 -5.73 14.83
N GLU A 68 16.76 -6.12 13.57
CA GLU A 68 15.95 -5.38 12.60
C GLU A 68 14.45 -5.39 12.96
N LYS A 69 13.91 -6.52 13.43
CA LYS A 69 12.53 -6.59 13.92
C LYS A 69 12.32 -5.69 15.13
N ALA A 70 13.27 -5.68 16.07
CA ALA A 70 13.20 -4.81 17.24
C ALA A 70 13.24 -3.33 16.83
N ALA A 71 14.13 -2.95 15.92
CA ALA A 71 14.21 -1.59 15.38
C ALA A 71 12.92 -1.18 14.63
N ALA A 72 12.35 -2.09 13.83
CA ALA A 72 11.10 -1.86 13.11
C ALA A 72 9.92 -1.64 14.05
N ALA A 73 9.79 -2.45 15.11
CA ALA A 73 8.76 -2.28 16.13
C ALA A 73 8.95 -0.95 16.89
N GLN A 74 10.18 -0.62 17.28
CA GLN A 74 10.50 0.65 17.94
C GLN A 74 10.12 1.85 17.08
N ALA A 75 10.43 1.82 15.78
CA ALA A 75 10.07 2.89 14.85
C ALA A 75 8.53 3.09 14.76
N VAL A 76 7.73 2.03 14.88
CA VAL A 76 6.27 2.12 14.92
C VAL A 76 5.79 2.81 16.20
N TYR A 77 6.39 2.48 17.36
CA TYR A 77 6.04 3.12 18.62
C TYR A 77 6.40 4.60 18.61
N GLU A 78 7.61 4.94 18.16
CA GLU A 78 8.07 6.33 18.01
C GLU A 78 7.18 7.14 17.07
N LYS A 79 6.81 6.56 15.91
CA LYS A 79 5.90 7.17 14.95
C LYS A 79 4.52 7.48 15.54
N ASN A 80 4.04 6.65 16.47
CA ASN A 80 2.74 6.85 17.12
C ASN A 80 2.86 7.63 18.45
N GLY A 81 4.06 8.15 18.78
CA GLY A 81 4.29 8.94 19.98
C GLY A 81 4.15 8.15 21.29
N VAL A 82 4.22 6.81 21.23
CA VAL A 82 4.09 5.93 22.40
C VAL A 82 5.43 5.31 22.75
N SER A 83 5.69 5.08 24.05
CA SER A 83 6.81 4.23 24.45
C SER A 83 6.37 2.76 24.43
N ALA A 84 7.30 1.85 24.06
CA ALA A 84 7.04 0.41 24.09
C ALA A 84 6.59 -0.06 25.49
N LYS A 85 7.18 0.51 26.53
CA LYS A 85 6.84 0.22 27.94
C LYS A 85 5.40 0.60 28.25
N ASP A 86 4.98 1.81 27.88
CA ASP A 86 3.62 2.29 28.17
C ASP A 86 2.59 1.53 27.36
N PHE A 87 2.90 1.20 26.10
CA PHE A 87 2.05 0.37 25.25
C PHE A 87 1.82 -1.03 25.84
N VAL A 88 2.88 -1.69 26.32
CA VAL A 88 2.78 -3.00 26.99
C VAL A 88 1.98 -2.89 28.27
N GLN A 89 2.23 -1.86 29.08
CA GLN A 89 1.52 -1.64 30.34
C GLN A 89 0.02 -1.36 30.13
N TYR A 90 -0.33 -0.55 29.15
CA TYR A 90 -1.71 -0.29 28.79
C TYR A 90 -2.39 -1.56 28.28
N SER A 91 -1.75 -2.25 27.33
CA SER A 91 -2.26 -3.50 26.75
C SER A 91 -2.51 -4.58 27.81
N ALA A 92 -1.67 -4.65 28.84
CA ALA A 92 -1.82 -5.59 29.95
C ALA A 92 -2.98 -5.26 30.89
N ARG A 93 -3.35 -3.98 31.02
CA ARG A 93 -4.47 -3.51 31.85
C ARG A 93 -5.80 -3.44 31.09
N MET A 94 -5.76 -3.59 29.77
CA MET A 94 -6.93 -3.46 28.92
C MET A 94 -7.96 -4.55 29.22
N SER A 95 -9.23 -4.13 29.36
CA SER A 95 -10.34 -5.04 29.66
C SER A 95 -10.57 -6.04 28.53
N ARG A 96 -11.29 -7.13 28.80
CA ARG A 96 -11.64 -8.12 27.76
C ARG A 96 -12.48 -7.51 26.64
N GLU A 97 -13.38 -6.59 26.98
CA GLU A 97 -14.24 -5.89 26.03
C GLU A 97 -13.42 -4.96 25.14
N ASP A 98 -12.50 -4.19 25.72
CA ASP A 98 -11.59 -3.32 24.98
C ASP A 98 -10.63 -4.13 24.09
N GLN A 99 -10.19 -5.32 24.54
CA GLN A 99 -9.44 -6.24 23.69
C GLN A 99 -10.25 -6.75 22.51
N ALA A 100 -11.54 -7.05 22.70
CA ALA A 100 -12.41 -7.45 21.60
C ALA A 100 -12.60 -6.29 20.60
N ARG A 101 -12.81 -5.07 21.09
CA ARG A 101 -12.91 -3.86 20.25
C ARG A 101 -11.64 -3.60 19.46
N ALA A 102 -10.48 -3.63 20.11
CA ALA A 102 -9.19 -3.45 19.44
C ALA A 102 -8.97 -4.51 18.34
N LYS A 103 -9.30 -5.79 18.61
CA LYS A 103 -9.21 -6.85 17.60
C LYS A 103 -10.18 -6.65 16.44
N ALA A 104 -11.41 -6.21 16.71
CA ALA A 104 -12.40 -5.95 15.66
C ALA A 104 -11.94 -4.79 14.75
N GLU A 105 -11.41 -3.71 15.33
CA GLU A 105 -10.87 -2.61 14.51
C GLU A 105 -9.61 -3.02 13.76
N GLU A 106 -8.73 -3.84 14.36
CA GLU A 106 -7.56 -4.41 13.68
C GLU A 106 -7.98 -5.23 12.45
N GLN A 107 -9.01 -6.08 12.57
CA GLN A 107 -9.58 -6.82 11.45
C GLN A 107 -10.15 -5.89 10.38
N ARG A 108 -10.86 -4.83 10.78
CA ARG A 108 -11.39 -3.82 9.86
C ARG A 108 -10.28 -3.12 9.07
N LEU A 109 -9.18 -2.78 9.72
CA LEU A 109 -8.00 -2.19 9.08
C LEU A 109 -7.36 -3.16 8.08
N GLU A 110 -7.24 -4.44 8.43
CA GLU A 110 -6.72 -5.47 7.52
C GLU A 110 -7.62 -5.68 6.30
N GLU A 111 -8.93 -5.75 6.50
CA GLU A 111 -9.90 -5.89 5.40
C GLU A 111 -9.87 -4.68 4.48
N LYS A 112 -9.81 -3.47 5.04
CA LYS A 112 -9.67 -2.23 4.26
C LYS A 112 -8.37 -2.24 3.45
N ALA A 113 -7.24 -2.63 4.06
CA ALA A 113 -5.96 -2.72 3.36
C ALA A 113 -5.99 -3.76 2.23
N LYS A 114 -6.62 -4.92 2.45
CA LYS A 114 -6.82 -5.95 1.40
C LYS A 114 -7.72 -5.45 0.27
N ALA A 115 -8.81 -4.75 0.59
CA ALA A 115 -9.71 -4.18 -0.40
C ALA A 115 -9.05 -3.07 -1.23
N GLU A 116 -8.23 -2.22 -0.60
CA GLU A 116 -7.43 -1.21 -1.28
C GLU A 116 -6.37 -1.83 -2.19
N ALA A 117 -5.66 -2.87 -1.73
CA ALA A 117 -4.73 -3.62 -2.56
C ALA A 117 -5.43 -4.26 -3.78
N ALA A 118 -6.61 -4.85 -3.60
CA ALA A 118 -7.39 -5.46 -4.68
C ALA A 118 -7.89 -4.44 -5.71
N LYS A 119 -8.19 -3.20 -5.28
CA LYS A 119 -8.57 -2.10 -6.18
C LYS A 119 -7.38 -1.59 -6.99
N GLN A 120 -6.17 -1.59 -6.43
CA GLN A 120 -4.95 -1.18 -7.13
C GLN A 120 -4.46 -2.23 -8.14
N THR A 121 -4.86 -3.49 -8.01
CA THR A 121 -4.50 -4.58 -8.95
C THR A 121 -5.49 -4.78 -10.09
N LYS A 122 -6.64 -4.09 -10.10
CA LYS A 122 -7.52 -4.09 -11.28
C LYS A 122 -6.93 -3.11 -12.29
N PRO A 123 -6.50 -3.56 -13.48
CA PRO A 123 -6.23 -2.63 -14.57
C PRO A 123 -7.49 -1.80 -14.80
N ASP A 124 -7.30 -0.51 -15.00
CA ASP A 124 -8.33 0.42 -15.46
C ASP A 124 -8.73 0.05 -16.90
N GLU A 125 -9.51 -1.02 -17.03
CA GLU A 125 -10.13 -1.46 -18.28
C GLU A 125 -11.47 -0.74 -18.43
N GLY A 126 -11.44 0.60 -18.40
CA GLY A 126 -12.64 1.44 -18.39
C GLY A 126 -12.50 2.79 -19.10
N ALA A 127 -11.36 3.10 -19.71
CA ALA A 127 -11.14 4.40 -20.36
C ALA A 127 -11.13 4.34 -21.91
N ARG A 128 -11.95 3.48 -22.53
CA ARG A 128 -12.27 3.52 -23.98
C ARG A 128 -13.67 3.00 -24.30
N GLU A 129 -14.69 3.42 -23.56
CA GLU A 129 -16.06 3.30 -24.07
C GLU A 129 -16.43 4.65 -24.71
N ILE A 130 -16.13 4.78 -26.01
CA ILE A 130 -16.74 5.83 -26.82
C ILE A 130 -18.19 5.39 -26.99
N PRO A 131 -19.19 6.11 -26.45
CA PRO A 131 -20.59 5.78 -26.73
C PRO A 131 -20.83 6.09 -28.21
N ILE A 132 -20.81 5.06 -29.06
CA ILE A 132 -21.38 5.18 -30.40
C ILE A 132 -22.89 5.28 -30.17
N GLN A 133 -23.40 6.50 -30.17
CA GLN A 133 -24.84 6.75 -30.37
C GLN A 133 -25.21 6.17 -31.73
N GLN A 134 -25.66 4.92 -31.75
CA GLN A 134 -26.44 4.39 -32.86
C GLN A 134 -27.84 5.00 -32.77
N GLY A 135 -28.06 6.05 -33.54
CA GLY A 135 -29.37 6.65 -33.72
C GLY A 135 -29.39 7.50 -34.97
N PHE A 136 -29.95 6.96 -36.06
CA PHE A 136 -30.73 7.61 -37.12
C PHE A 136 -31.09 6.49 -38.12
N ASP A 137 -32.18 5.74 -37.90
CA ASP A 137 -33.58 5.99 -38.28
C ASP A 137 -33.95 5.28 -39.60
N ASP A 138 -34.93 4.39 -39.51
CA ASP A 138 -35.39 3.40 -40.50
C ASP A 138 -36.42 3.97 -41.52
N GLU A 139 -36.43 5.29 -41.78
CA GLU A 139 -37.59 5.95 -42.42
C GLU A 139 -37.33 6.68 -43.74
N TYR A 140 -36.14 6.57 -44.36
CA TYR A 140 -35.92 7.05 -45.75
C TYR A 140 -34.87 6.22 -46.53
N PRO A 141 -35.26 5.30 -47.44
CA PRO A 141 -34.32 4.69 -48.38
C PRO A 141 -34.05 5.68 -49.52
N GLY A 142 -33.04 6.54 -49.35
CA GLY A 142 -32.61 7.49 -50.37
C GLY A 142 -31.95 6.81 -51.57
N GLN A 143 -32.52 7.06 -52.75
CA GLN A 143 -32.23 6.51 -54.07
C GLN A 143 -30.76 6.30 -54.48
N LEU A 144 -30.53 5.19 -55.19
CA LEU A 144 -29.49 5.02 -56.21
C LEU A 144 -29.68 6.02 -57.36
N GLU A 145 -28.68 6.84 -57.68
CA GLU A 145 -28.48 7.40 -59.02
C GLU A 145 -26.98 7.39 -59.40
N HIS A 146 -26.61 6.50 -60.32
CA HIS A 146 -25.45 6.64 -61.19
C HIS A 146 -25.73 7.78 -62.18
N PRO A 147 -24.73 8.61 -62.50
CA PRO A 147 -24.49 8.87 -63.91
C PRO A 147 -23.06 8.52 -64.34
N GLU A 148 -22.99 7.84 -65.48
CA GLU A 148 -21.80 7.64 -66.29
C GLU A 148 -21.11 8.96 -66.65
N GLY A 149 -19.77 8.90 -66.76
CA GLY A 149 -19.08 9.56 -67.87
C GLY A 149 -17.99 10.57 -67.50
N ALA A 150 -16.74 10.11 -67.37
CA ALA A 150 -15.59 10.74 -68.03
C ALA A 150 -14.40 9.77 -68.06
N ALA A 151 -13.99 9.43 -69.27
CA ALA A 151 -12.91 8.53 -69.65
C ALA A 151 -11.51 9.03 -69.25
N THR A 152 -10.53 8.13 -69.10
CA THR A 152 -9.37 8.00 -70.01
C THR A 152 -8.40 6.88 -69.55
N GLU A 153 -8.13 5.96 -70.48
CA GLU A 153 -6.86 5.27 -70.78
C GLU A 153 -5.94 4.75 -69.64
N ALA A 154 -5.69 3.44 -69.63
CA ALA A 154 -4.35 2.89 -69.92
C ALA A 154 -4.32 1.34 -69.92
N ARG A 155 -4.12 0.81 -71.12
CA ARG A 155 -3.47 -0.47 -71.51
C ARG A 155 -4.19 -1.80 -71.32
#